data_AF-A0A527ZLI1-F1
#
_entry.id   AF-A0A527ZLI1-F1
#
_cell.length_a   1.000
_cell.length_b   1.000
_cell.length_c   1.000
_cell.angle_alpha   90.00
_cell.angle_beta   90.00
_cell.angle_gamma   90.00
#
_symmetry.space_group_name_H-M   'P 1'
#
loop_
_entity.id
_entity.type
_entity.pdbx_description
1 polymer ?
#
loop_
_entity_poly.entity_id
_entity_poly.type
_entity_poly.pdbx_seq_one_letter_code
_entity_poly.pdbx_strand_id
1 'polypeptide(L)' 'ARLGRDEEIGALKRLDDQSRQVERYVTGPSLKEIVAGDFDQSHLLGGRSVFGWEAAPEAPRGRRTNQTKGIIGPDRN' A
#
# COMPACT_ATOMS: atom_id res chain seq x y z
N ALA A 1 5.29 -3.76 36.48
CA ALA A 1 4.57 -5.01 36.23
C ALA A 1 4.28 -5.09 34.73
N ARG A 2 4.54 -6.23 34.08
CA ARG A 2 4.17 -6.45 32.67
C ARG A 2 2.71 -6.92 32.65
N LEU A 3 1.92 -6.41 31.71
CA LEU A 3 0.52 -6.82 31.54
C LEU A 3 0.45 -8.31 31.19
N GLY A 4 -0.61 -8.98 31.66
CA GLY A 4 -0.98 -10.29 31.13
C GLY A 4 -1.38 -10.20 29.64
N ARG A 5 -1.38 -11.32 28.91
CA ARG A 5 -1.67 -11.32 27.47
C ARG A 5 -3.06 -10.75 27.12
N ASP A 6 -4.07 -11.07 27.91
CA ASP A 6 -5.43 -10.57 27.69
C ASP A 6 -5.55 -9.07 28.01
N GLU A 7 -4.83 -8.61 29.03
CA GLU A 7 -4.74 -7.19 29.37
C GLU A 7 -4.01 -6.41 28.27
N GLU A 8 -2.95 -6.99 27.69
CA GLU A 8 -2.20 -6.40 26.58
C GLU A 8 -3.08 -6.25 25.34
N ILE A 9 -3.81 -7.30 24.96
CA ILE A 9 -4.77 -7.25 23.85
C ILE A 9 -5.89 -6.24 24.13
N GLY A 10 -6.39 -6.18 25.38
CA GLY A 10 -7.38 -5.19 25.79
C GLY A 10 -6.85 -3.75 25.73
N ALA A 11 -5.59 -3.54 26.09
CA ALA A 11 -4.92 -2.24 25.98
C ALA A 11 -4.78 -1.81 24.52
N LEU A 12 -4.36 -2.72 23.63
CA LEU A 12 -4.26 -2.46 22.19
C LEU A 12 -5.62 -2.09 21.57
N LYS A 13 -6.69 -2.80 21.94
CA LYS A 13 -8.05 -2.46 21.47
C LYS A 13 -8.47 -1.05 21.87
N ARG A 14 -8.27 -0.67 23.14
CA ARG A 14 -8.60 0.68 23.62
C ARG A 14 -7.81 1.76 22.89
N LEU A 15 -6.53 1.50 22.61
CA LEU A 15 -5.69 2.41 21.86
C LEU A 15 -6.18 2.59 20.41
N ASP A 16 -6.58 1.51 19.73
CA ASP A 16 -7.16 1.56 18.37
C ASP A 16 -8.46 2.38 18.36
N ASP A 17 -9.36 2.12 19.31
CA ASP A 17 -10.62 2.86 19.43
C ASP A 17 -10.39 4.36 19.64
N GLN A 18 -9.46 4.73 20.53
CA GLN A 18 -9.10 6.12 20.78
C GLN A 18 -8.46 6.78 19.55
N SER A 19 -7.60 6.05 18.82
CA SER A 19 -6.95 6.54 17.61
C SER A 19 -7.97 6.84 16.52
N ARG A 20 -8.96 5.96 16.30
CA ARG A 20 -10.07 6.18 15.36
C ARG A 20 -10.90 7.41 15.69
N GLN A 21 -11.07 7.73 16.97
CA GLN A 21 -11.80 8.94 17.36
C GLN A 21 -11.05 10.21 16.96
N VAL A 22 -9.72 10.22 17.11
CA VAL A 22 -8.86 11.34 16.73
C VAL A 22 -8.80 11.49 15.22
N GLU A 23 -8.63 10.40 14.47
CA GLU A 23 -8.58 10.41 12.99
C GLU A 23 -9.77 11.13 12.35
N ARG A 24 -10.96 11.06 12.94
CA ARG A 24 -12.17 11.75 12.43
C ARG A 24 -12.04 13.27 12.35
N TYR A 25 -11.14 13.88 13.12
CA TYR A 25 -10.98 15.33 13.21
C TYR A 25 -9.66 15.83 12.62
N VAL A 26 -8.79 14.92 12.18
CA VAL A 26 -7.51 15.28 11.57
C VAL A 26 -7.74 15.71 10.12
N THR A 27 -7.33 16.92 9.77
CA THR A 27 -7.25 17.38 8.38
C THR A 27 -5.89 17.00 7.81
N GLY A 28 -5.78 15.79 7.26
CA GLY A 28 -4.55 15.25 6.71
C GLY A 28 -4.75 13.81 6.21
N PRO A 29 -3.71 13.17 5.63
CA PRO A 29 -3.76 11.77 5.26
C PRO A 29 -4.08 10.92 6.49
N SER A 30 -4.99 9.96 6.34
CA SER A 30 -5.29 8.96 7.36
C SER A 30 -4.04 8.14 7.70
N LEU A 31 -4.02 7.52 8.88
CA LEU A 31 -2.93 6.63 9.27
C LEU A 31 -2.67 5.54 8.22
N LYS A 32 -3.75 5.00 7.62
CA LYS A 32 -3.64 3.99 6.56
C LYS A 32 -2.91 4.52 5.33
N GLU A 33 -3.15 5.77 4.94
CA GLU A 33 -2.48 6.40 3.80
C GLU A 33 -1.00 6.68 4.10
N ILE A 34 -0.69 7.10 5.33
CA ILE A 34 0.71 7.30 5.77
C ILE A 34 1.46 5.95 5.76
N VAL A 35 0.88 4.92 6.36
CA VAL A 35 1.49 3.58 6.41
C VAL A 35 1.63 2.97 5.02
N ALA A 36 0.65 3.16 4.13
CA ALA A 36 0.76 2.73 2.74
C ALA A 36 1.91 3.44 2.02
N GLY A 37 2.06 4.76 2.22
CA GLY A 37 3.18 5.52 1.69
C GLY A 37 4.54 5.02 2.19
N ASP A 38 4.68 4.79 3.49
CA ASP A 38 5.90 4.25 4.09
C ASP A 38 6.22 2.85 3.57
N PHE A 39 5.19 2.01 3.36
CA PHE A 39 5.34 0.68 2.78
C PHE A 39 5.81 0.75 1.33
N ASP A 40 5.23 1.63 0.50
CA ASP A 40 5.65 1.84 -0.88
C ASP A 40 7.12 2.32 -0.98
N GLN A 41 7.55 3.16 -0.03
CA GLN A 41 8.92 3.67 0.05
C GLN A 41 9.86 2.76 0.84
N SER A 42 9.40 1.62 1.34
CA SER A 42 10.18 0.78 2.25
C SER A 42 11.49 0.28 1.62
N HIS A 43 11.52 0.05 0.31
CA HIS A 43 12.75 -0.27 -0.44
C HIS A 43 13.85 0.79 -0.31
N LEU A 44 13.50 2.08 -0.19
CA LEU A 44 14.43 3.18 0.07
C LEU A 44 14.80 3.29 1.54
N LEU A 45 13.91 2.87 2.44
CA LEU A 45 14.08 2.95 3.89
C LEU A 45 14.79 1.71 4.48
N GLY A 46 15.32 0.81 3.65
CA GLY A 46 15.97 -0.42 4.10
C GLY A 46 14.99 -1.47 4.62
N GLY A 47 13.76 -1.46 4.10
CA GLY A 47 12.67 -2.38 4.42
C GLY A 47 13.07 -3.85 4.21
N ARG A 48 12.66 -4.68 5.18
CA ARG A 48 12.89 -6.12 5.20
C ARG A 48 11.53 -6.80 5.16
N SER A 49 11.31 -7.61 4.14
CA SER A 49 10.17 -8.49 4.02
C SER A 49 10.58 -9.94 4.27
N VAL A 50 9.59 -10.80 4.50
CA VAL A 50 9.79 -12.25 4.59
C VAL A 50 10.34 -12.85 3.30
N PHE A 51 10.28 -12.11 2.20
CA PHE A 51 10.87 -12.47 0.90
C PHE A 51 12.29 -11.90 0.69
N GLY A 52 12.88 -11.19 1.67
CA GLY A 52 14.19 -10.56 1.55
C GLY A 52 14.14 -9.03 1.68
N TRP A 53 14.99 -8.32 0.94
CA TRP A 53 14.93 -6.85 0.86
C TRP A 53 13.72 -6.41 0.03
N GLU A 54 13.04 -5.33 0.43
CA GLU A 54 11.93 -4.83 -0.37
C GLU A 54 12.41 -4.30 -1.73
N ALA A 55 11.77 -4.72 -2.81
CA ALA A 55 12.01 -4.21 -4.15
C ALA A 55 11.15 -2.97 -4.42
N ALA A 56 11.60 -2.10 -5.34
CA ALA A 56 10.77 -0.99 -5.80
C ALA A 56 9.46 -1.51 -6.43
N PRO A 57 8.32 -0.82 -6.22
CA PRO A 57 7.06 -1.24 -6.81
C PRO A 57 7.12 -1.24 -8.35
N GLU A 58 6.55 -2.27 -9.01
CA GLU A 58 6.42 -2.28 -10.47
C GLU A 58 5.57 -1.08 -10.90
N ALA A 59 6.11 -0.22 -11.77
CA ALA A 59 5.36 0.90 -12.33
C ALA A 59 4.04 0.40 -12.97
N PRO A 60 2.91 1.10 -12.77
CA PRO A 60 1.63 0.64 -13.29
C PRO A 60 1.74 0.53 -14.81
N ARG A 61 1.62 -0.70 -15.33
CA ARG A 61 1.63 -0.95 -16.77
C ARG A 61 0.49 -0.20 -17.42
N GLY A 62 0.81 0.92 -18.06
CA GLY A 62 -0.12 1.76 -18.79
C GLY A 62 -0.98 0.90 -19.72
N ARG A 63 -2.30 1.07 -19.61
CA ARG A 63 -3.30 0.41 -20.43
C ARG A 63 -3.01 0.73 -21.90
N ARG A 64 -2.30 -0.17 -22.59
CA ARG A 64 -2.04 -0.08 -24.03
C ARG A 64 -3.39 -0.06 -24.73
N THR A 65 -3.80 1.12 -25.21
CA THR A 65 -4.96 1.27 -26.07
C THR A 65 -4.59 0.67 -27.41
N ASN A 66 -5.24 -0.44 -27.78
CA ASN A 66 -5.11 -1.02 -29.10
C ASN A 66 -5.81 -0.09 -30.10
N GLN A 67 -5.12 0.95 -30.55
CA GLN A 67 -5.52 1.74 -31.71
C GLN A 67 -4.45 1.67 -32.80
N THR A 68 -4.96 1.52 -34.03
CA THR A 68 -4.29 1.53 -35.33
C THR A 68 -3.37 0.37 -35.69
N LYS A 69 -3.96 -0.69 -36.24
CA LYS A 69 -3.58 -1.14 -37.60
C LYS A 69 -4.78 -1.75 -38.31
N GLY A 70 -5.63 -0.86 -38.82
CA GLY A 70 -6.58 -1.22 -39.86
C GLY A 70 -5.86 -1.52 -41.17
N ILE A 71 -6.25 -2.65 -41.76
CA ILE A 71 -6.52 -2.84 -43.19
C ILE A 71 -5.36 -2.51 -44.16
N ILE A 72 -4.44 -3.45 -44.35
CA ILE A 72 -3.90 -3.75 -45.70
C ILE A 72 -3.82 -5.28 -45.80
N GLY A 73 -4.84 -5.87 -46.41
CA GLY A 73 -4.84 -7.29 -46.78
C GLY A 73 -3.88 -7.53 -47.96
N PRO A 74 -3.40 -8.77 -48.14
CA PRO A 74 -2.48 -9.09 -49.22
C PRO A 74 -3.29 -9.23 -50.52
N ASP A 75 -2.98 -8.44 -51.55
CA ASP A 75 -3.42 -8.80 -52.89
C ASP A 75 -2.24 -9.20 -53.76
N ARG A 76 -2.43 -10.36 -54.39
CA ARG A 76 -1.51 -11.06 -55.27
C ARG A 76 -1.74 -10.52 -56.67
N ASN A 77 -0.71 -9.98 -57.33
CA ASN A 77 -0.34 -10.27 -58.72
C ASN A 77 0.98 -9.57 -59.06
#